data_AF-A0A9D3Y629-F1
#
_entry.id   AF-A0A9D3Y629-F1
#
_cell.length_a   1.000
_cell.length_b   1.000
_cell.length_c   1.000
_cell.angle_alpha   90.00
_cell.angle_beta   90.00
_cell.angle_gamma   90.00
#
_symmetry.space_group_name_H-M   'P 1'
#
loop_
_entity.id
_entity.type
_entity.pdbx_description
1 polymer ?
#
loop_
_entity_poly.entity_id
_entity_poly.type
_entity_poly.pdbx_seq_one_letter_code
_entity_poly.pdbx_strand_id
1 'polypeptide(L)'
;MKVKWLQFRKADISNIYVKHDFDEEFQCITIKQSRMGISLSSKLPRLYTEKLPIATAKKKDLISLCRNGTILSEYHKYYEDIPDDKNVRDCLPDPDALESDKDSDPE
;
A
#
# COMPACT_ATOMS: atom_id res chain seq x y z
N MET A 1 -21.77 -17.75 -18.17
CA MET A 1 -21.19 -17.06 -16.99
C MET A 1 -22.11 -17.29 -15.81
N LYS A 2 -21.59 -17.69 -14.64
CA LYS A 2 -22.37 -17.78 -13.39
C LYS A 2 -21.97 -16.60 -12.51
N VAL A 3 -22.87 -15.63 -12.33
CA VAL A 3 -22.65 -14.49 -11.42
C VAL A 3 -22.63 -15.04 -10.00
N LYS A 4 -21.63 -14.67 -9.19
CA LYS A 4 -21.54 -15.07 -7.78
C LYS A 4 -21.75 -13.82 -6.93
N TRP A 5 -22.82 -13.80 -6.13
CA TRP A 5 -23.08 -12.70 -5.23
C TRP A 5 -22.39 -12.98 -3.90
N LEU A 6 -21.38 -12.17 -3.56
CA LEU A 6 -20.65 -12.26 -2.31
C LEU A 6 -21.12 -11.17 -1.35
N GLN A 7 -21.40 -11.53 -0.10
CA GLN A 7 -21.73 -10.59 0.97
C GLN A 7 -20.77 -10.76 2.14
N PHE A 8 -20.11 -9.66 2.51
CA PHE A 8 -19.28 -9.57 3.70
C PHE A 8 -19.96 -8.70 4.76
N ARG A 9 -20.01 -9.18 6.00
CA ARG A 9 -20.65 -8.47 7.12
C ARG A 9 -19.57 -8.07 8.12
N LYS A 10 -19.52 -6.78 8.48
CA LYS A 10 -18.54 -6.27 9.46
C LYS A 10 -18.70 -6.91 10.85
N ALA A 11 -19.91 -7.37 11.18
CA ALA A 11 -20.19 -8.08 12.42
C ALA A 11 -19.58 -9.50 12.47
N ASP A 12 -19.40 -10.14 11.30
CA ASP A 12 -19.05 -11.56 11.19
C ASP A 12 -17.88 -11.75 10.22
N ILE A 13 -16.68 -11.33 10.65
CA ILE A 13 -15.45 -11.39 9.85
C ILE A 13 -15.11 -12.83 9.40
N SER A 14 -15.47 -13.83 10.20
CA SER A 14 -15.15 -15.23 9.96
C SER A 14 -16.08 -15.93 8.96
N ASN A 15 -17.16 -15.29 8.52
CA ASN A 15 -18.17 -15.89 7.66
C ASN A 15 -18.30 -15.11 6.34
N ILE A 16 -18.23 -15.84 5.22
CA ILE A 16 -18.53 -15.31 3.90
C ILE A 16 -19.89 -15.86 3.47
N TYR A 17 -20.79 -15.00 3.02
CA TYR A 17 -22.10 -15.38 2.51
C TYR A 17 -22.09 -15.36 0.98
N VAL A 18 -22.42 -16.48 0.34
CA VAL A 18 -22.40 -16.64 -1.12
C VAL A 18 -23.78 -17.06 -1.62
N LYS A 19 -24.21 -16.46 -2.73
CA LYS A 19 -25.47 -16.79 -3.41
C LYS A 19 -25.23 -16.93 -4.92
N HIS A 20 -25.86 -17.95 -5.52
CA HIS A 20 -25.67 -18.32 -6.91
C HIS A 20 -26.83 -17.87 -7.82
N ASP A 21 -28.06 -17.96 -7.34
CA ASP A 21 -29.27 -17.52 -8.06
C ASP A 21 -30.05 -16.48 -7.24
N PHE A 22 -30.84 -15.61 -7.88
CA PHE A 22 -31.51 -14.48 -7.20
C PHE A 22 -32.60 -14.88 -6.19
N ASP A 23 -33.16 -16.08 -6.28
CA ASP A 23 -34.23 -16.57 -5.38
C ASP A 23 -33.71 -17.46 -4.23
N GLU A 24 -32.42 -17.79 -4.20
CA GLU A 24 -31.86 -18.66 -3.16
C GLU A 24 -31.50 -17.90 -1.87
N GLU A 25 -31.46 -18.60 -0.73
CA GLU A 25 -30.93 -18.03 0.51
C GLU A 25 -29.39 -18.08 0.51
N PHE A 26 -28.74 -17.13 1.17
CA PHE A 26 -27.27 -17.06 1.19
C PHE A 26 -26.67 -18.26 1.91
N GLN A 27 -25.77 -18.99 1.23
CA GLN A 27 -24.98 -20.05 1.85
C GLN A 27 -23.84 -19.43 2.66
N CYS A 28 -23.75 -19.78 3.94
CA CYS A 28 -22.68 -19.34 4.83
C CYS A 28 -21.47 -20.27 4.71
N ILE A 29 -20.33 -19.71 4.37
CA ILE A 29 -19.03 -20.39 4.35
C ILE A 29 -18.20 -19.81 5.51
N THR A 30 -17.98 -20.63 6.55
CA THR A 30 -17.09 -20.27 7.66
C THR A 30 -15.64 -20.52 7.28
N ILE A 31 -14.82 -19.46 7.32
CA ILE A 31 -13.38 -19.55 7.08
C ILE A 31 -12.73 -20.18 8.32
N LYS A 32 -12.50 -21.49 8.28
CA LYS A 32 -11.71 -22.18 9.32
C LYS A 32 -10.24 -21.84 9.10
N GLN A 33 -9.63 -21.15 10.06
CA GLN A 33 -8.17 -20.98 10.07
C GLN A 33 -7.52 -22.37 10.08
N SER A 34 -6.61 -22.61 9.14
CA SER A 34 -5.85 -23.85 9.05
C SER A 34 -5.08 -24.11 10.35
N ARG A 35 -4.99 -25.38 10.76
CA ARG A 35 -4.34 -25.83 12.01
C ARG A 35 -2.82 -25.59 12.05
N MET A 36 -2.21 -25.12 10.96
CA MET A 36 -0.91 -24.43 10.99
C MET A 36 -1.13 -22.97 11.40
N GLY A 37 -1.63 -22.79 12.61
CA GLY A 37 -1.91 -21.48 13.18
C GLY A 37 -0.63 -20.83 13.68
N ILE A 38 0.14 -20.21 12.79
CA ILE A 38 0.81 -18.98 13.22
C ILE A 38 -0.33 -18.10 13.70
N SER A 39 -0.37 -17.84 15.01
CA SER A 39 -1.18 -16.77 15.56
C SER A 39 -0.72 -15.50 14.86
N LEU A 40 -1.37 -15.18 13.74
CA LEU A 40 -1.30 -13.87 13.14
C LEU A 40 -1.99 -12.99 14.16
N SER A 41 -1.23 -12.54 15.16
CA SER A 41 -1.51 -11.29 15.83
C SER A 41 -1.92 -10.34 14.72
N SER A 42 -3.19 -9.94 14.72
CA SER A 42 -3.75 -9.03 13.71
C SER A 42 -3.03 -7.69 13.71
N LYS A 43 -2.14 -7.48 14.68
CA LYS A 43 -1.27 -6.33 14.83
C LYS A 43 0.18 -6.75 14.57
N LEU A 44 0.68 -6.43 13.38
CA LEU A 44 2.11 -6.44 13.09
C LEU A 44 2.81 -5.48 14.07
N PRO A 45 3.95 -5.87 14.68
CA PRO A 45 4.73 -4.95 15.49
C PRO A 45 5.22 -3.80 14.61
N ARG A 46 5.26 -2.59 15.17
CA ARG A 46 5.81 -1.44 14.47
C ARG A 46 7.32 -1.64 14.33
N LEU A 47 7.82 -1.69 13.10
CA LEU A 47 9.25 -1.80 12.83
C LEU A 47 10.00 -0.50 13.16
N TYR A 48 9.32 0.64 13.04
CA TYR A 48 9.87 1.97 13.32
C TYR A 48 9.13 2.60 14.49
N THR A 49 9.89 3.17 15.43
CA THR A 49 9.38 3.93 16.57
C THR A 49 9.03 5.36 16.21
N GLU A 50 9.73 5.91 15.21
CA GLU A 50 9.66 7.31 14.79
C GLU A 50 9.61 7.41 13.26
N LYS A 51 9.36 8.63 12.76
CA LYS A 51 9.40 8.91 11.32
C LYS A 51 10.82 8.79 10.79
N LEU A 52 10.97 8.13 9.66
CA LEU A 52 12.27 8.01 8.99
C LEU A 52 12.69 9.37 8.41
N PRO A 53 13.93 9.82 8.65
CA PRO A 53 14.44 11.04 8.05
C PRO A 53 14.67 10.85 6.55
N ILE A 54 14.46 11.93 5.80
CA ILE A 54 14.77 11.99 4.37
C ILE A 54 15.99 12.88 4.11
N ALA A 55 16.58 12.80 2.93
CA ALA A 55 17.66 13.71 2.54
C ALA A 55 17.17 15.17 2.61
N THR A 56 18.02 16.06 3.14
CA THR A 56 17.70 17.50 3.28
C THR A 56 17.32 18.14 1.94
N ALA A 57 17.96 17.73 0.83
CA ALA A 57 17.62 18.20 -0.51
C ALA A 57 16.18 17.83 -0.89
N LYS A 58 15.78 16.57 -0.74
CA LYS A 58 14.40 16.11 -0.97
C LYS A 58 13.37 16.88 -0.14
N LYS A 59 13.65 17.15 1.14
CA LYS A 59 12.73 17.92 1.99
C LYS A 59 12.54 19.35 1.47
N LYS A 60 13.62 19.99 1.04
CA LYS A 60 13.57 21.34 0.47
C LYS A 60 12.72 21.37 -0.80
N ASP A 61 12.86 20.36 -1.66
CA ASP A 61 12.06 20.25 -2.88
C ASP A 61 10.57 20.06 -2.56
N LEU A 62 10.23 19.18 -1.60
CA LEU A 62 8.85 18.99 -1.13
C LEU A 62 8.24 20.28 -0.57
N ILE A 63 8.98 21.03 0.25
CA ILE A 63 8.51 22.32 0.77
C ILE A 63 8.29 23.33 -0.38
N SER A 64 9.14 23.29 -1.41
CA SER A 64 8.97 24.14 -2.59
C SER A 64 7.70 23.80 -3.37
N LEU A 65 7.36 22.50 -3.47
CA LEU A 65 6.10 22.01 -4.04
C LEU A 65 4.86 22.34 -3.18
N CYS A 66 5.02 22.47 -1.87
CA CYS A 66 3.97 23.01 -1.02
C CYS A 66 3.75 24.51 -1.31
N ARG A 67 4.82 25.30 -1.37
CA ARG A 67 4.75 26.75 -1.59
C ARG A 67 4.21 27.15 -2.96
N ASN A 68 4.52 26.37 -4.00
CA ASN A 68 4.02 26.64 -5.35
C ASN A 68 2.58 26.13 -5.58
N GLY A 69 1.94 25.52 -4.57
CA GLY A 69 0.57 25.03 -4.64
C GLY A 69 0.39 23.73 -5.43
N THR A 70 1.48 23.08 -5.87
CA THR A 70 1.40 21.76 -6.52
C THR A 70 0.87 20.72 -5.54
N ILE A 71 1.31 20.81 -4.28
CA ILE A 71 0.79 20.01 -3.18
C ILE A 71 -0.32 20.80 -2.48
N LEU A 72 -1.48 20.16 -2.29
CA LEU A 72 -2.62 20.74 -1.58
C LEU A 72 -2.25 21.12 -0.13
N SER A 73 -2.80 22.23 0.35
CA SER A 73 -2.51 22.81 1.68
C SER A 73 -2.79 21.84 2.83
N GLU A 74 -3.77 20.95 2.68
CA GLU A 74 -4.11 19.90 3.64
C GLU A 74 -2.92 18.97 3.96
N TYR A 75 -1.97 18.83 3.02
CA TYR A 75 -0.80 17.97 3.17
C TYR A 75 0.46 18.74 3.61
N HIS A 76 0.46 20.08 3.64
CA HIS A 76 1.67 20.86 3.97
C HIS A 76 2.22 20.49 5.34
N LYS A 77 1.33 20.39 6.35
CA LYS A 77 1.69 19.99 7.71
C LYS A 77 2.38 18.63 7.75
N TYR A 78 1.98 17.69 6.90
CA TYR A 78 2.60 16.38 6.84
C TYR A 78 4.06 16.49 6.39
N TYR A 79 4.33 17.22 5.30
CA TYR A 79 5.67 17.36 4.72
C TYR A 79 6.61 18.23 5.56
N GLU A 80 6.07 19.23 6.26
CA GLU A 80 6.85 20.05 7.21
C GLU A 80 7.34 19.23 8.43
N ASP A 81 6.52 18.28 8.89
CA ASP A 81 6.80 17.43 10.05
C ASP A 81 7.67 16.20 9.73
N ILE A 82 8.16 16.04 8.50
CA ILE A 82 9.11 14.98 8.15
C ILE A 82 10.51 15.39 8.61
N PRO A 83 11.24 14.56 9.39
CA PRO A 83 12.61 14.86 9.77
C PRO A 83 13.54 14.80 8.54
N ASP A 84 14.61 15.58 8.56
CA ASP A 84 15.67 15.49 7.55
C ASP A 84 17.02 15.16 8.17
N ASP A 85 17.85 14.46 7.41
CA ASP A 85 19.21 14.10 7.79
C ASP A 85 20.14 14.29 6.59
N LYS A 86 21.31 14.88 6.85
CA LYS A 86 22.37 15.12 5.86
C LYS A 86 23.09 13.83 5.47
N ASN A 87 23.03 12.80 6.32
CA ASN A 87 23.68 11.52 6.06
C ASN A 87 22.84 10.60 5.16
N VAL A 88 21.57 10.92 4.94
CA VAL A 88 20.69 10.17 4.03
C VAL A 88 21.05 10.52 2.60
N ARG A 89 21.47 9.50 1.84
CA ARG A 89 21.89 9.66 0.45
C ARG A 89 20.70 10.07 -0.43
N ASP A 90 20.89 11.17 -1.16
CA ASP A 90 19.96 11.60 -2.19
C ASP A 90 20.31 10.95 -3.53
N CYS A 91 19.94 9.69 -3.69
CA CYS A 91 20.10 9.00 -4.96
C CYS A 91 18.85 8.20 -5.33
N LEU A 92 18.67 8.01 -6.62
CA LEU A 92 17.80 6.95 -7.12
C LEU A 92 18.45 5.60 -6.80
N PRO A 93 17.64 4.55 -6.55
CA PRO A 93 18.16 3.19 -6.53
C PRO A 93 18.83 2.88 -7.88
N ASP A 94 19.81 1.98 -7.87
CA ASP A 94 20.42 1.52 -9.10
C ASP A 94 19.33 0.94 -10.02
N PRO A 95 19.32 1.27 -11.32
CA PRO A 95 18.36 0.70 -12.24
C PRO A 95 18.50 -0.82 -12.24
N ASP A 96 17.37 -1.53 -12.12
CA ASP A 96 17.35 -2.98 -12.29
C ASP A 96 17.88 -3.29 -13.71
N ALA A 97 18.91 -4.14 -13.80
CA ALA A 97 19.75 -4.32 -14.99
C ALA A 97 19.08 -5.05 -16.18
N LEU A 98 17.75 -4.95 -16.37
CA LEU A 98 17.01 -5.74 -17.36
C LEU A 98 16.34 -4.96 -18.49
N GLU A 99 16.42 -3.63 -18.52
CA GLU A 99 15.89 -2.85 -19.65
C GLU A 99 17.01 -2.65 -20.70
N SER A 100 17.27 -3.70 -21.48
CA SER A 100 18.09 -3.63 -22.69
C SER A 100 17.19 -3.89 -23.90
N ASP A 101 16.52 -2.83 -24.36
CA ASP A 101 15.78 -2.82 -25.63
C ASP A 101 16.77 -3.04 -26.79
N LYS A 102 16.87 -4.29 -27.23
CA LYS A 102 17.50 -4.65 -28.50
C LYS A 102 16.44 -4.68 -29.59
N ASP A 103 16.06 -3.52 -30.10
CA ASP A 103 15.43 -3.41 -31.42
C ASP A 103 16.25 -2.45 -32.29
N SER A 104 17.32 -3.00 -32.89
CA SER A 104 17.96 -2.40 -34.06
C SER A 104 17.37 -3.05 -35.30
N ASP A 105 16.50 -2.31 -35.98
CA ASP A 105 15.93 -2.66 -37.28
C ASP A 105 17.03 -2.61 -38.36
N PRO A 106 17.28 -3.69 -39.13
CA PRO A 106 18.21 -3.66 -40.25
C PRO A 106 17.49 -3.19 -41.54
N GLU A 107 17.94 -2.07 -42.11
CA GLU A 107 17.67 -1.68 -43.51
C GLU A 107 18.38 -2.60 -44.52
#